data_AF-A0A1S3GWH6-F1
#
_entry.id   AF-A0A1S3GWH6-F1
#
_cell.length_a   1.000
_cell.length_b   1.000
_cell.length_c   1.000
_cell.angle_alpha   90.00
_cell.angle_beta   90.00
_cell.angle_gamma   90.00
#
_symmetry.space_group_name_H-M   'P 1'
#
loop_
_entity.id
_entity.type
_entity.pdbx_description
1 polymer ?
#
loop_
_entity_poly.entity_id
_entity_poly.type
_entity_poly.pdbx_seq_one_letter_code
_entity_poly.pdbx_strand_id
1 'polypeptide(L)'
;SGDIEIVNHKTKDRCQMKFVPYSYFSKEAARKVTGVVSDSQGQAHYVLSGSWDEQMECSKIVHSSPSSPSSDGKQKTVYQTLPAKLLWKKYPLP
;
A
#
# COMPACT_ATOMS: atom_id res chain seq x y z
N SER A 1 -8.53 5.26 11.84
CA SER A 1 -7.32 5.19 10.99
C SER A 1 -6.24 4.49 11.78
N GLY A 2 -5.24 3.93 11.10
CA GLY A 2 -4.10 3.30 11.77
C GLY A 2 -2.98 2.99 10.79
N ASP A 3 -1.76 2.99 11.29
CA ASP A 3 -0.57 2.55 10.57
C ASP A 3 -0.07 1.26 11.23
N ILE A 4 0.35 0.29 10.41
CA ILE A 4 0.89 -1.00 10.85
C ILE A 4 2.22 -1.22 10.14
N GLU A 5 3.20 -1.76 10.86
CA GLU A 5 4.44 -2.24 10.27
C GLU A 5 4.59 -3.74 10.54
N ILE A 6 4.82 -4.51 9.47
CA ILE A 6 5.15 -5.93 9.55
C ILE A 6 6.63 -6.08 9.18
N VAL A 7 7.41 -6.73 10.04
CA VAL A 7 8.85 -6.90 9.83
C VAL A 7 9.20 -8.37 9.71
N ASN A 8 9.87 -8.74 8.62
CA ASN A 8 10.51 -10.04 8.53
C ASN A 8 11.81 -10.01 9.34
N HIS A 9 11.88 -10.70 10.48
CA HIS A 9 13.06 -10.64 11.35
C HIS A 9 14.31 -11.33 10.78
N LYS A 10 14.18 -12.16 9.73
CA LYS A 10 15.30 -12.81 9.04
C LYS A 10 15.86 -11.94 7.92
N THR A 11 15.03 -11.51 6.98
CA THR A 11 15.46 -10.71 5.81
C THR A 11 15.46 -9.20 6.06
N LYS A 12 14.83 -8.76 7.15
CA LYS A 12 14.60 -7.35 7.51
C LYS A 12 13.74 -6.56 6.52
N ASP A 13 13.03 -7.25 5.63
CA ASP A 13 12.00 -6.64 4.80
C ASP A 13 10.89 -6.07 5.70
N ARG A 14 10.34 -4.94 5.29
CA ARG A 14 9.30 -4.22 6.02
C ARG A 14 8.09 -4.01 5.12
N CYS A 15 6.91 -4.26 5.64
CA CYS A 15 5.65 -3.92 5.00
C CYS A 15 4.95 -2.87 5.86
N GLN A 16 4.90 -1.64 5.36
CA GLN A 16 4.20 -0.53 6.01
C GLN A 16 2.81 -0.39 5.41
N MET A 17 1.78 -0.52 6.24
CA MET A 17 0.38 -0.50 5.84
C MET A 17 -0.36 0.65 6.52
N LYS A 18 -1.21 1.33 5.76
CA LYS A 18 -2.06 2.44 6.20
C LYS A 18 -3.52 2.09 5.98
N PHE A 19 -4.29 2.20 7.05
CA PHE A 19 -5.74 2.00 7.07
C PHE A 19 -6.41 3.38 7.01
N VAL A 20 -6.93 3.70 5.83
CA VAL A 20 -7.53 5.00 5.54
C VAL A 20 -8.87 5.06 6.27
N PRO A 21 -9.09 6.08 7.13
CA PRO A 21 -10.37 6.25 7.80
C PRO A 21 -11.45 6.56 6.75
N TYR A 22 -12.67 6.11 7.02
CA TYR A 22 -13.81 6.54 6.21
C TYR A 22 -13.99 8.06 6.34
N SER A 23 -14.23 8.73 5.22
CA SER A 23 -14.43 10.19 5.16
C SER A 23 -15.55 10.52 4.20
N TYR A 24 -16.49 11.36 4.63
CA TYR A 24 -17.57 11.87 3.78
C TYR A 24 -17.11 12.90 2.74
N PHE A 25 -15.92 13.48 2.93
CA PHE A 25 -15.34 14.49 2.01
C PHE A 25 -14.43 13.89 0.94
N SER A 26 -14.14 12.58 1.01
CA SER A 26 -13.29 11.88 0.06
C SER A 26 -14.13 10.93 -0.80
N LYS A 27 -13.73 10.77 -2.07
CA LYS A 27 -14.28 9.70 -2.94
C LYS A 27 -13.62 8.34 -2.70
N GLU A 28 -12.76 8.23 -1.71
CA GLU A 28 -12.08 6.98 -1.39
C GLU A 28 -13.04 5.94 -0.86
N ALA A 29 -12.82 4.69 -1.27
CA ALA A 29 -13.57 3.56 -0.77
C ALA A 29 -13.45 3.46 0.76
N ALA A 30 -14.56 3.09 1.41
CA ALA A 30 -14.52 2.73 2.82
C ALA A 30 -13.54 1.56 3.03
N ARG A 31 -12.94 1.49 4.22
CA ARG A 31 -12.06 0.38 4.62
C ARG A 31 -10.82 0.21 3.74
N LYS A 32 -10.48 1.23 2.96
CA LYS A 32 -9.30 1.23 2.08
C LYS A 32 -8.02 1.01 2.88
N VAL A 33 -7.20 0.10 2.37
CA VAL A 33 -5.86 -0.18 2.86
C VAL A 33 -4.87 0.02 1.74
N THR A 34 -3.78 0.71 2.06
CA THR A 34 -2.63 0.87 1.16
C THR A 34 -1.38 0.44 1.89
N GLY A 35 -0.37 -0.04 1.18
CA GLY A 35 0.91 -0.33 1.80
C GLY A 35 2.07 -0.33 0.84
N VAL A 36 3.28 -0.35 1.40
CA VAL A 36 4.54 -0.45 0.66
C VAL A 36 5.38 -1.52 1.32
N VAL A 37 5.91 -2.44 0.52
CA VAL A 37 6.90 -3.42 0.95
C VAL A 37 8.27 -2.94 0.50
N SER A 38 9.17 -2.77 1.45
CA SER A 38 10.56 -2.42 1.22
C SER A 38 11.49 -3.51 1.74
N ASP A 39 12.67 -3.59 1.13
CA ASP A 39 13.72 -4.49 1.59
C ASP A 39 14.45 -3.94 2.82
N SER A 40 15.45 -4.69 3.29
CA SER A 40 16.32 -4.29 4.40
C SER A 40 17.03 -2.94 4.21
N GLN A 41 17.22 -2.49 2.97
CA GLN A 41 17.87 -1.22 2.61
C GLN A 41 16.87 -0.07 2.49
N GLY A 42 15.57 -0.35 2.64
CA GLY A 42 14.50 0.62 2.50
C GLY A 42 14.06 0.85 1.05
N GLN A 43 14.59 0.10 0.08
CA GLN A 43 14.11 0.20 -1.30
C GLN A 43 12.74 -0.46 -1.41
N ALA A 44 11.76 0.29 -1.94
CA ALA A 44 10.41 -0.21 -2.16
C ALA A 44 10.34 -1.15 -3.37
N HIS A 45 9.79 -2.34 -3.17
CA HIS A 45 9.63 -3.37 -4.20
C HIS A 45 8.18 -3.63 -4.60
N TYR A 46 7.23 -3.42 -3.68
CA TYR A 46 5.81 -3.64 -3.93
C TYR A 46 4.94 -2.55 -3.32
N VAL A 47 3.84 -2.25 -4.00
CA VAL A 47 2.73 -1.47 -3.45
C VAL A 47 1.55 -2.41 -3.22
N LEU A 48 0.91 -2.29 -2.06
CA LEU A 48 -0.31 -3.00 -1.70
C LEU A 48 -1.51 -2.04 -1.77
N SER A 49 -2.64 -2.54 -2.25
CA SER A 49 -3.89 -1.77 -2.30
C SER A 49 -5.11 -2.69 -2.20
N GLY A 50 -6.17 -2.22 -1.58
CA GLY A 50 -7.43 -2.94 -1.49
C GLY A 50 -8.35 -2.42 -0.39
N SER A 51 -9.28 -3.26 0.05
CA SER A 51 -10.04 -3.08 1.28
C SER A 51 -9.86 -4.30 2.15
N TRP A 52 -9.68 -4.09 3.46
CA TRP A 52 -9.35 -5.20 4.38
C TRP A 52 -10.46 -6.25 4.51
N ASP A 53 -11.67 -5.97 4.03
CA ASP A 53 -12.84 -6.84 4.09
C ASP A 53 -13.21 -7.52 2.76
N GLU A 54 -12.78 -6.99 1.60
CA GLU A 54 -13.21 -7.52 0.29
C GLU A 54 -12.06 -8.10 -0.53
N GLN A 55 -10.95 -7.39 -0.70
CA GLN A 55 -9.79 -7.92 -1.43
C GLN A 55 -8.51 -7.11 -1.19
N MET A 56 -7.37 -7.76 -1.40
CA MET A 56 -6.07 -7.09 -1.49
C MET A 56 -5.31 -7.54 -2.72
N GLU A 57 -4.58 -6.60 -3.31
CA GLU A 57 -3.72 -6.81 -4.46
C GLU A 57 -2.32 -6.24 -4.17
N CYS A 58 -1.32 -6.74 -4.89
CA CYS A 58 0.02 -6.19 -4.89
C CYS A 58 0.50 -5.90 -6.31
N SER A 59 1.21 -4.79 -6.48
CA SER A 59 1.86 -4.43 -7.74
C SER A 59 3.36 -4.32 -7.53
N LYS A 60 4.13 -5.00 -8.37
CA LYS A 60 5.59 -4.90 -8.35
C LYS A 60 6.03 -3.54 -8.87
N ILE A 61 6.91 -2.88 -8.13
CA ILE A 61 7.51 -1.61 -8.52
C ILE A 61 8.59 -1.87 -9.57
N VAL A 62 8.56 -1.12 -10.67
CA VAL A 62 9.59 -1.14 -11.72
C VAL A 62 10.48 0.09 -11.60
N HIS A 63 9.88 1.24 -11.30
CA HIS A 63 10.61 2.50 -11.08
C HIS A 63 9.97 3.31 -9.95
N SER A 64 10.79 4.02 -9.19
CA SER A 64 10.37 4.98 -8.18
C SER A 64 10.94 6.36 -8.50
N SER A 65 10.09 7.38 -8.58
CA SER A 65 10.54 8.77 -8.72
C SER A 65 10.08 9.63 -7.55
N PRO A 66 10.92 10.55 -7.06
CA PRO A 66 10.49 11.55 -6.10
C PRO A 66 9.45 12.45 -6.80
N SER A 67 8.26 12.63 -6.20
CA SER A 67 7.31 13.63 -6.70
C SER A 67 7.73 15.03 -6.29
N SER A 68 7.28 16.01 -7.06
CA SER A 68 7.33 17.43 -6.70
C SER A 68 6.76 17.62 -5.29
N PRO A 69 7.35 18.49 -4.45
CA PRO A 69 6.84 18.73 -3.11
C PRO A 69 5.37 19.16 -3.19
N SER A 70 4.49 18.39 -2.54
CA SER A 70 3.11 18.79 -2.29
C SER A 70 3.11 19.99 -1.35
N SER A 71 2.11 20.87 -1.49
CA SER A 71 1.87 22.04 -0.64
C SER A 71 1.82 21.73 0.88
N ASP A 72 1.69 20.44 1.24
CA ASP A 72 1.66 19.91 2.61
C ASP A 72 3.03 19.45 3.15
N GLY A 73 4.14 19.69 2.43
CA GLY A 73 5.50 19.36 2.87
C GLY A 73 5.84 17.85 2.91
N LYS A 74 4.87 16.97 2.72
CA LYS A 74 5.08 15.52 2.58
C LYS A 74 5.44 15.18 1.13
N GLN A 75 6.69 14.79 0.89
CA GLN A 75 7.10 14.21 -0.38
C GLN A 75 6.29 12.93 -0.62
N LYS A 76 5.47 12.93 -1.67
CA LYS A 76 4.83 11.71 -2.17
C LYS A 76 5.83 10.99 -3.08
N THR A 77 6.00 9.68 -2.96
CA THR A 77 6.77 8.94 -3.96
C THR A 77 5.80 8.43 -5.03
N VAL A 78 6.13 8.63 -6.31
CA VAL A 78 5.36 8.03 -7.41
C VAL A 78 6.03 6.71 -7.78
N TYR A 79 5.25 5.64 -7.73
CA TYR A 79 5.70 4.32 -8.13
C TYR A 79 5.11 3.96 -9.49
N GLN A 80 5.97 3.67 -10.45
CA GLN A 80 5.57 2.98 -11.67
C GLN A 80 5.56 1.48 -11.38
N THR A 81 4.44 0.83 -11.61
CA THR A 81 4.23 -0.57 -11.23
C THR A 81 3.81 -1.43 -12.42
N LEU A 82 4.07 -2.74 -12.32
CA LEU A 82 3.45 -3.76 -13.17
C LEU A 82 1.97 -3.92 -12.82
N PRO A 83 1.17 -4.59 -13.67
CA PRO A 83 -0.21 -4.93 -13.35
C PRO A 83 -0.36 -5.58 -11.98
N ALA A 84 -1.45 -5.25 -11.30
CA ALA A 84 -1.73 -5.75 -9.96
C ALA A 84 -1.98 -7.27 -9.98
N LYS A 85 -1.43 -7.96 -8.99
CA LYS A 85 -1.68 -9.37 -8.71
C LYS A 85 -2.57 -9.48 -7.48
N LEU A 86 -3.68 -10.20 -7.62
CA LEU A 86 -4.57 -10.51 -6.51
C LEU A 86 -3.85 -11.37 -5.45
N LEU A 87 -3.88 -10.93 -4.20
CA LEU A 87 -3.37 -11.69 -3.06
C LEU A 87 -4.47 -12.52 -2.43
N TRP A 88 -5.62 -11.89 -2.17
CA TRP A 88 -6.81 -12.56 -1.65
C TRP A 88 -8.05 -11.75 -2.02
N LYS A 89 -9.20 -12.43 -2.09
CA LYS A 89 -10.52 -11.80 -2.15
C LYS A 89 -11.54 -12.61 -1.36
N LYS A 90 -12.54 -11.93 -0.83
CA LYS A 90 -13.73 -12.50 -0.23
C LYS A 90 -14.58 -13.16 -1.32
N TYR A 91 -15.15 -14.30 -0.97
CA TYR A 91 -16.16 -14.96 -1.78
C TYR A 91 -17.44 -15.07 -0.94
N PRO A 92 -18.61 -14.75 -1.50
CA PRO A 92 -19.87 -14.99 -0.81
C PRO A 92 -20.02 -16.50 -0.55
N LEU A 93 -20.68 -16.82 0.55
CA LEU A 93 -21.10 -18.20 0.79
C LEU A 93 -22.15 -18.60 -0.28
N PRO A 94 -22.17 -19.88 -0.71
CA PRO A 94 -23.19 -20.40 -1.63
C PRO A 94 -24.61 -20.24 -1.10
#